data_AF-A0A963MB79-F1
#
_entry.id   AF-A0A963MB79-F1
#
_cell.length_a   1.000
_cell.length_b   1.000
_cell.length_c   1.000
_cell.angle_alpha   90.00
_cell.angle_beta   90.00
_cell.angle_gamma   90.00
#
_symmetry.space_group_name_H-M   'P 1'
#
loop_
_entity.id
_entity.type
_entity.pdbx_description
1 polymer ?
#
loop_
_entity_poly.entity_id
_entity_poly.type
_entity_poly.pdbx_seq_one_letter_code
_entity_poly.pdbx_strand_id
1 'polypeptide(L)'
;MTAADQVLAQFQASGSETCFHGRHIEPQIYAGLDGANWRLADYQARGGYQALRKILGQDGGEGMTPDQVIATVKESALRGRGGAGFPTGLKWSFMPRQFPGQKYLVCNSDEGEPGTCKDRDILQYNPHIVIEGMAIAA
;
A
#
# COMPACT_ATOMS: atom_id res chain seq x y z
N MET A 1 44.55 -25.28 -8.87
CA MET A 1 43.46 -25.35 -7.87
C MET A 1 43.49 -26.74 -7.29
N THR A 2 43.63 -26.86 -5.96
CA THR A 2 43.67 -28.15 -5.28
C THR A 2 42.27 -28.77 -5.19
N ALA A 3 42.17 -30.07 -4.94
CA ALA A 3 40.87 -30.71 -4.69
C ALA A 3 40.14 -30.09 -3.48
N ALA A 4 40.90 -29.59 -2.49
CA ALA A 4 40.35 -28.86 -1.36
C ALA A 4 39.72 -27.52 -1.80
N ASP A 5 40.38 -26.78 -2.69
CA ASP A 5 39.84 -25.51 -3.20
C ASP A 5 38.53 -25.69 -3.97
N GLN A 6 38.40 -26.79 -4.73
CA GLN A 6 37.17 -27.13 -5.45
C GLN A 6 36.00 -27.46 -4.50
N VAL A 7 36.29 -28.19 -3.42
CA VAL A 7 35.29 -28.51 -2.39
C VAL A 7 34.90 -27.27 -1.58
N LEU A 8 35.82 -26.33 -1.36
CA LEU A 8 35.52 -25.10 -0.62
C LEU A 8 34.76 -24.08 -1.47
N ALA A 9 34.99 -24.05 -2.79
CA ALA A 9 34.30 -23.14 -3.70
C ALA A 9 32.78 -23.32 -3.71
N GLN A 10 32.27 -24.54 -3.50
CA GLN A 10 30.83 -24.80 -3.45
C GLN A 10 30.13 -24.26 -2.19
N PHE A 11 30.90 -23.87 -1.16
CA PHE A 11 30.39 -23.31 0.09
C PHE A 11 30.69 -21.82 0.23
N GLN A 12 31.25 -21.17 -0.80
CA GLN A 12 31.44 -19.72 -0.80
C GLN A 12 30.08 -19.04 -0.99
N ALA A 13 29.58 -18.41 0.08
CA ALA A 13 28.41 -17.56 0.00
C ALA A 13 28.74 -16.32 -0.84
N SER A 14 27.95 -16.07 -1.88
CA SER A 14 28.10 -14.89 -2.73
C SER A 14 27.41 -13.65 -2.13
N GLY A 15 26.68 -13.82 -1.02
CA GLY A 15 25.81 -12.77 -0.50
C GLY A 15 24.61 -12.56 -1.41
N SER A 16 24.16 -13.62 -2.11
CA SER A 16 22.86 -13.67 -2.80
C SER A 16 21.90 -14.67 -2.12
N GLU A 17 22.40 -15.44 -1.14
CA GLU A 17 21.70 -16.50 -0.42
C GLU A 17 21.12 -16.08 0.95
N THR A 18 21.52 -14.91 1.47
CA THR A 18 20.90 -14.31 2.67
C THR A 18 19.42 -13.99 2.45
N CYS A 19 18.64 -13.95 3.53
CA CYS A 19 17.23 -13.62 3.53
C CYS A 19 16.90 -12.18 3.07
N PHE A 20 17.92 -11.36 2.77
CA PHE A 20 17.79 -9.97 2.34
C PHE A 20 17.88 -9.76 0.82
N HIS A 21 18.14 -10.79 0.02
CA HIS A 21 18.34 -10.62 -1.43
C HIS A 21 17.07 -10.98 -2.22
N GLY A 22 16.79 -10.21 -3.27
CA GLY A 22 15.61 -10.40 -4.13
C GLY A 22 14.27 -10.04 -3.47
N ARG A 23 14.28 -9.55 -2.22
CA ARG A 23 13.13 -9.02 -1.47
C ARG A 23 13.42 -7.65 -0.87
N HIS A 24 14.20 -6.82 -1.56
CA HIS A 24 14.19 -5.40 -1.23
C HIS A 24 12.74 -4.93 -1.44
N ILE A 25 12.02 -4.73 -0.34
CA ILE A 25 10.67 -4.18 -0.39
C ILE A 25 10.87 -2.75 -0.84
N GLU A 26 10.64 -2.50 -2.13
CA GLU A 26 10.63 -1.15 -2.65
C GLU A 26 9.63 -0.31 -1.83
N PRO A 27 10.02 0.88 -1.35
CA PRO A 27 9.13 1.71 -0.55
C PRO A 27 7.89 2.04 -1.38
N GLN A 28 6.70 1.65 -0.94
CA GLN A 28 5.48 1.91 -1.72
C GLN A 28 4.89 3.29 -1.44
N ILE A 29 4.88 3.71 -0.17
CA ILE A 29 4.23 4.96 0.25
C ILE A 29 5.12 6.18 -0.02
N TYR A 30 6.44 6.05 0.13
CA TYR A 30 7.38 7.17 -0.04
C TYR A 30 8.24 7.06 -1.31
N ALA A 31 7.95 6.10 -2.20
CA ALA A 31 8.70 5.92 -3.45
C ALA A 31 8.75 7.22 -4.26
N GLY A 32 9.97 7.63 -4.63
CA GLY A 32 10.20 8.78 -5.50
C GLY A 32 9.85 10.14 -4.90
N LEU A 33 9.61 10.24 -3.59
CA LEU A 33 9.43 11.54 -2.93
C LEU A 33 10.77 12.21 -2.61
N ASP A 34 10.83 13.52 -2.80
CA ASP A 34 12.00 14.36 -2.47
C ASP A 34 11.69 15.42 -1.40
N GLY A 35 10.48 15.39 -0.83
CA GLY A 35 9.99 16.33 0.17
C GLY A 35 9.29 17.57 -0.39
N ALA A 36 9.36 17.84 -1.69
CA ALA A 36 8.72 18.99 -2.35
C ALA A 36 7.73 18.57 -3.45
N ASN A 37 7.90 17.38 -4.03
CA ASN A 37 7.13 16.87 -5.16
C ASN A 37 5.79 16.20 -4.76
N TRP A 38 5.06 16.79 -3.81
CA TRP A 38 3.81 16.21 -3.29
C TRP A 38 2.54 16.80 -3.90
N ARG A 39 2.67 17.71 -4.88
CA ARG A 39 1.52 18.31 -5.57
C ARG A 39 0.88 17.31 -6.52
N LEU A 40 -0.35 17.62 -6.95
CA LEU A 40 -1.15 16.75 -7.81
C LEU A 40 -0.40 16.28 -9.07
N ALA A 41 0.23 17.20 -9.81
CA ALA A 41 0.95 16.88 -11.03
C ALA A 41 2.12 15.91 -10.77
N ASP A 42 2.86 16.11 -9.68
CA ASP A 42 3.98 15.24 -9.31
C ASP A 42 3.49 13.85 -8.89
N TYR A 43 2.40 13.78 -8.12
CA TYR A 43 1.78 12.52 -7.73
C TYR A 43 1.31 11.73 -8.95
N GLN A 44 0.67 12.40 -9.92
CA GLN A 44 0.27 11.79 -11.19
C GLN A 44 1.48 11.32 -12.02
N ALA A 45 2.56 12.12 -12.06
CA ALA A 45 3.79 11.76 -12.78
C ALA A 45 4.46 10.50 -12.20
N ARG A 46 4.32 10.26 -10.89
CA ARG A 46 4.77 9.01 -10.22
C ARG A 46 3.77 7.85 -10.34
N GLY A 47 2.71 7.98 -11.13
CA GLY A 47 1.70 6.95 -11.32
C GLY A 47 0.53 7.00 -10.34
N GLY A 48 0.37 8.08 -9.58
CA GLY A 48 -0.79 8.31 -8.75
C GLY A 48 -2.11 8.30 -9.52
N TYR A 49 -3.19 7.90 -8.83
CA TYR A 49 -4.54 7.73 -9.37
C TYR A 49 -4.69 6.62 -10.42
N GLN A 50 -3.64 5.82 -10.70
CA GLN A 50 -3.75 4.71 -11.65
C GLN A 50 -4.68 3.61 -11.12
N ALA A 51 -4.56 3.25 -9.84
CA ALA A 51 -5.42 2.23 -9.24
C ALA A 51 -6.89 2.68 -9.21
N LEU A 52 -7.13 3.94 -8.83
CA LEU A 52 -8.48 4.51 -8.86
C LEU A 52 -9.05 4.53 -10.29
N ARG A 53 -8.28 4.96 -11.29
CA ARG A 53 -8.74 4.94 -12.70
C ARG A 53 -9.11 3.54 -13.16
N LYS A 54 -8.31 2.53 -12.83
CA LYS A 54 -8.61 1.12 -13.14
C LYS A 54 -9.89 0.65 -12.48
N ILE A 55 -10.06 0.93 -11.19
CA ILE A 55 -11.27 0.55 -10.45
C ILE A 55 -12.51 1.18 -11.08
N LEU A 56 -12.41 2.42 -11.55
CA LEU A 56 -13.50 3.14 -12.21
C LEU A 56 -13.66 2.81 -13.71
N GLY A 57 -12.83 1.97 -14.30
CA GLY A 57 -12.84 1.66 -15.74
C GLY A 57 -12.43 2.85 -16.63
N GLN A 58 -11.72 3.83 -16.08
CA GLN A 58 -11.26 5.03 -16.80
C GLN A 58 -9.93 4.83 -17.53
N ASP A 59 -9.29 3.67 -17.39
CA ASP A 59 -8.08 3.27 -18.11
C ASP A 59 -8.37 2.50 -19.42
N GLY A 60 -9.66 2.35 -19.78
CA GLY A 60 -10.12 1.60 -20.95
C GLY A 60 -10.43 0.13 -20.68
N GLY A 61 -10.27 -0.34 -19.43
CA GLY A 61 -10.72 -1.66 -18.99
C GLY A 61 -12.17 -1.67 -18.47
N GLU A 62 -12.63 -2.85 -18.08
CA GLU A 62 -13.87 -2.98 -17.31
C GLU A 62 -13.64 -2.48 -15.87
N GLY A 63 -14.53 -1.59 -15.40
CA GLY A 63 -14.51 -1.14 -14.01
C GLY A 63 -14.74 -2.29 -13.03
N MET A 64 -14.21 -2.15 -11.82
CA MET A 64 -14.39 -3.12 -10.75
C MET A 64 -15.66 -2.82 -9.96
N THR A 65 -16.42 -3.87 -9.65
CA THR A 65 -17.51 -3.79 -8.69
C THR A 65 -16.96 -3.62 -7.26
N PRO A 66 -17.73 -3.04 -6.32
CA PRO A 66 -17.33 -2.93 -4.91
C PRO A 66 -16.95 -4.29 -4.29
N ASP A 67 -17.63 -5.36 -4.68
CA ASP A 67 -17.34 -6.71 -4.20
C ASP A 67 -15.97 -7.23 -4.66
N GLN A 68 -15.59 -6.93 -5.90
CA GLN A 68 -14.27 -7.28 -6.43
C GLN A 68 -13.17 -6.50 -5.70
N VAL A 69 -13.37 -5.20 -5.46
CA VAL A 69 -12.42 -4.38 -4.69
C VAL A 69 -12.26 -4.93 -3.26
N ILE A 70 -13.37 -5.23 -2.57
CA ILE A 70 -13.32 -5.83 -1.22
C ILE A 70 -12.61 -7.19 -1.25
N ALA A 71 -12.86 -8.03 -2.26
CA ALA A 71 -12.19 -9.31 -2.42
C ALA A 71 -10.68 -9.16 -2.59
N THR A 72 -10.23 -8.20 -3.42
CA THR A 72 -8.80 -7.89 -3.59
C THR A 72 -8.15 -7.44 -2.26
N VAL A 73 -8.82 -6.59 -1.47
CA VAL A 73 -8.28 -6.15 -0.16
C VAL A 73 -8.29 -7.28 0.89
N LYS A 74 -9.23 -8.23 0.79
CA LYS A 74 -9.22 -9.45 1.62
C LYS A 74 -8.03 -10.34 1.25
N GLU A 75 -7.82 -10.57 -0.04
CA GLU A 75 -6.72 -11.37 -0.57
C GLU A 75 -5.35 -10.79 -0.22
N SER A 76 -5.22 -9.46 -0.19
CA SER A 76 -3.98 -8.78 0.20
C SER A 76 -3.61 -8.95 1.69
N ALA A 77 -4.49 -9.56 2.50
CA ALA A 77 -4.33 -9.72 3.94
C ALA A 77 -4.02 -8.40 4.68
N LEU A 78 -4.54 -7.27 4.19
CA LEU A 78 -4.29 -5.97 4.80
C LEU A 78 -4.88 -5.93 6.21
N ARG A 79 -4.04 -5.59 7.19
CA ARG A 79 -4.44 -5.38 8.59
C ARG A 79 -4.43 -3.89 8.92
N GLY A 80 -5.33 -3.47 9.80
CA GLY A 80 -5.41 -2.09 10.28
C GLY A 80 -4.09 -1.62 10.91
N ARG A 81 -3.61 -0.44 10.49
CA ARG A 81 -2.33 0.14 10.90
C ARG A 81 -2.42 1.15 12.04
N GLY A 82 -3.61 1.36 12.61
CA GLY A 82 -3.84 2.17 13.81
C GLY A 82 -3.76 1.36 15.12
N GLY A 83 -2.92 0.33 15.20
CA GLY A 83 -2.72 -0.48 16.41
C GLY A 83 -3.61 -1.71 16.56
N ALA A 84 -4.91 -1.64 16.23
CA ALA A 84 -5.84 -2.76 16.44
C ALA A 84 -5.57 -4.02 15.59
N GLY A 85 -4.94 -3.87 14.42
CA GLY A 85 -4.55 -5.00 13.57
C GLY A 85 -5.70 -5.83 12.99
N PHE A 86 -6.94 -5.33 12.98
CA PHE A 86 -8.10 -6.03 12.43
C PHE A 86 -8.00 -6.15 10.89
N PRO A 87 -8.40 -7.27 10.25
CA PRO A 87 -8.35 -7.41 8.80
C PRO A 87 -9.26 -6.40 8.07
N THR A 88 -8.68 -5.52 7.27
CA THR A 88 -9.38 -4.39 6.61
C THR A 88 -10.45 -4.87 5.63
N GLY A 89 -10.13 -5.86 4.78
CA GLY A 89 -11.10 -6.39 3.81
C GLY A 89 -12.31 -7.05 4.49
N LEU A 90 -12.10 -7.71 5.64
CA LEU A 90 -13.20 -8.24 6.45
C LEU A 90 -14.05 -7.11 7.05
N LYS A 91 -13.41 -6.08 7.61
CA LYS A 91 -14.08 -4.89 8.15
C LYS A 91 -15.00 -4.24 7.10
N TRP A 92 -14.52 -4.09 5.86
CA TRP A 92 -15.32 -3.51 4.78
C TRP A 92 -16.55 -4.36 4.43
N SER A 93 -16.42 -5.70 4.49
CA SER A 93 -17.54 -6.58 4.19
C SER A 93 -18.67 -6.60 5.23
N PHE A 94 -18.46 -6.01 6.41
CA PHE A 94 -19.53 -5.83 7.39
C PHE A 94 -20.47 -4.67 7.04
N MET A 95 -20.08 -3.78 6.11
CA MET A 95 -20.94 -2.68 5.71
C MET A 95 -22.15 -3.19 4.93
N PRO A 96 -23.39 -2.84 5.33
CA PRO A 96 -24.57 -3.29 4.60
C PRO A 96 -24.56 -2.74 3.18
N ARG A 97 -24.72 -3.62 2.19
CA ARG A 97 -24.78 -3.22 0.76
C ARG A 97 -25.96 -2.28 0.53
N GLN A 98 -27.13 -2.69 1.03
CA GLN A 98 -28.41 -2.00 0.89
C GLN A 98 -28.77 -1.23 2.16
N PHE A 99 -27.93 -0.27 2.56
CA PHE A 99 -28.27 0.63 3.66
C PHE A 99 -29.12 1.79 3.12
N PRO A 100 -30.35 2.01 3.63
CA PRO A 100 -31.16 3.16 3.24
C PRO A 100 -30.60 4.43 3.92
N GLY A 101 -29.65 5.10 3.28
CA GLY A 101 -29.08 6.37 3.77
C GLY A 101 -27.67 6.66 3.29
N GLN A 102 -27.17 7.84 3.65
CA GLN A 102 -25.80 8.26 3.34
C GLN A 102 -24.79 7.44 4.16
N LYS A 103 -23.78 6.89 3.49
CA LYS A 103 -22.61 6.28 4.13
C LYS A 103 -21.50 7.32 4.25
N TYR A 104 -20.72 7.20 5.32
CA TYR A 104 -19.60 8.08 5.60
C TYR A 104 -18.32 7.27 5.76
N LEU A 105 -17.24 7.81 5.21
CA LEU A 105 -15.88 7.33 5.41
C LEU A 105 -15.15 8.30 6.31
N VAL A 106 -14.39 7.77 7.28
CA VAL A 106 -13.57 8.57 8.19
C VAL A 106 -12.14 8.08 8.11
N CYS A 107 -11.22 8.96 7.77
CA CYS A 107 -9.79 8.74 7.95
C CYS A 107 -9.44 9.21 9.36
N ASN A 108 -8.95 8.29 10.21
CA ASN A 108 -8.42 8.65 11.51
C ASN A 108 -6.96 9.09 11.36
N SER A 109 -6.73 10.40 11.40
CA SER A 109 -5.39 11.01 11.39
C SER A 109 -4.94 11.50 12.77
N ASP A 110 -5.62 11.09 13.83
CA ASP A 110 -5.23 11.42 15.21
C ASP A 110 -4.06 10.52 15.62
N GLU A 111 -2.84 11.02 15.39
CA GLU A 111 -1.58 10.35 15.72
C GLU A 111 -1.04 10.84 17.08
N GLY A 112 -1.79 10.58 18.15
CA GLY A 112 -1.49 11.07 19.50
C GLY A 112 -0.62 10.15 20.36
N GLU A 113 -0.35 8.91 19.92
CA GLU A 113 0.43 7.94 20.70
C GLU A 113 1.92 8.35 20.77
N PRO A 114 2.54 8.43 21.96
CA PRO A 114 3.95 8.80 22.09
C PRO A 114 4.87 7.89 21.27
N GLY A 115 5.73 8.49 20.45
CA GLY A 115 6.65 7.75 19.58
C GLY A 115 6.07 7.37 18.21
N THR A 116 4.81 7.72 17.92
CA THR A 116 4.22 7.58 16.58
C THR A 116 4.33 8.90 15.81
N CYS A 117 4.78 8.83 14.55
CA CYS A 117 4.96 10.00 13.67
C CYS A 117 4.87 9.64 12.17
N LYS A 118 4.32 8.45 11.86
CA LYS A 118 4.26 7.91 10.50
C LYS A 118 3.17 8.60 9.68
N ASP A 119 2.00 8.89 10.27
CA ASP A 119 0.85 9.40 9.53
C ASP A 119 1.03 10.89 9.22
N ARG A 120 1.62 11.65 10.17
CA ARG A 120 2.01 13.05 9.98
C ARG A 120 2.79 13.24 8.68
N ASP A 121 3.82 12.43 8.47
CA ASP A 121 4.72 12.57 7.33
C ASP A 121 4.04 12.15 6.01
N ILE A 122 3.12 11.17 6.04
CA ILE A 122 2.30 10.83 4.85
C ILE A 122 1.41 12.02 4.48
N LEU A 123 0.73 12.62 5.45
CA LEU A 123 -0.16 13.75 5.22
C LEU A 123 0.61 14.99 4.72
N GLN A 124 1.83 15.19 5.22
CA GLN A 124 2.66 16.32 4.83
C GLN A 124 3.31 16.15 3.46
N TYR A 125 3.85 14.97 3.16
CA TYR A 125 4.70 14.74 1.98
C TYR A 125 4.08 13.83 0.91
N ASN A 126 2.92 13.23 1.16
CA ASN A 126 2.19 12.47 0.16
C ASN A 126 0.66 12.49 0.36
N PRO A 127 0.01 13.67 0.50
CA PRO A 127 -1.41 13.75 0.85
C PRO A 127 -2.31 13.05 -0.18
N HIS A 128 -1.93 13.07 -1.46
CA HIS A 128 -2.73 12.46 -2.52
C HIS A 128 -2.86 10.93 -2.39
N ILE A 129 -1.89 10.23 -1.77
CA ILE A 129 -2.01 8.78 -1.54
C ILE A 129 -3.14 8.45 -0.55
N VAL A 130 -3.36 9.34 0.43
CA VAL A 130 -4.46 9.20 1.39
C VAL A 130 -5.79 9.49 0.70
N ILE A 131 -5.84 10.55 -0.11
CA ILE A 131 -7.05 10.93 -0.86
C ILE A 131 -7.45 9.83 -1.85
N GLU A 132 -6.49 9.26 -2.60
CA GLU A 132 -6.76 8.13 -3.50
C GLU A 132 -7.26 6.91 -2.73
N GLY A 133 -6.59 6.54 -1.64
CA GLY A 133 -7.01 5.42 -0.80
C GLY A 133 -8.42 5.61 -0.21
N MET A 134 -8.78 6.84 0.17
CA MET A 134 -10.12 7.18 0.63
C MET A 134 -11.15 7.10 -0.49
N ALA A 135 -10.83 7.57 -1.69
CA ALA A 135 -11.71 7.47 -2.85
C ALA A 135 -11.96 6.01 -3.28
N ILE A 136 -10.95 5.14 -3.14
CA ILE A 136 -11.09 3.68 -3.38
C ILE A 136 -11.96 3.01 -2.31
N ALA A 137 -11.92 3.49 -1.06
CA ALA A 137 -12.64 2.89 0.05
C ALA A 137 -14.12 3.30 0.17
N ALA A 138 -14.52 4.40 -0.47
CA ALA A 138 -15.87 4.98 -0.41
C ALA A 138 -16.88 4.21 -1.28
#